data_AF-N9N7Q1-F1
#
_entry.id   AF-N9N7Q1-F1
#
_cell.length_a   1.000
_cell.length_b   1.000
_cell.length_c   1.000
_cell.angle_alpha   90.00
_cell.angle_beta   90.00
_cell.angle_gamma   90.00
#
_symmetry.space_group_name_H-M   'P 1'
#
loop_
_entity.id
_entity.type
_entity.pdbx_description
1 polymer ?
#
loop_
_entity_poly.entity_id
_entity_poly.type
_entity_poly.pdbx_seq_one_letter_code
_entity_poly.pdbx_strand_id
1 'polypeptide(L)'
;MIKAKTDEYCFTNTSFIHLDGTSAVSKKRTLNRYPYKHYQISRVLLETAGTIDRDVEIKFQLGGASYSIDIEKSQIEKVRDLYKALFSIGEACKEIERQINSLVITQQAVNNMFSLRELPEQVLLNLPDIISQTTIQVENKFTERRKQIENYDFSGIFERYLKQ
;
A
#
# COMPACT_ATOMS: atom_id res chain seq x y z
N MET A 1 -9.26 -4.97 16.00
CA MET A 1 -8.20 -4.42 16.88
C MET A 1 -7.67 -5.56 17.73
N ILE A 2 -6.37 -5.75 17.76
CA ILE A 2 -5.69 -6.76 18.58
C ILE A 2 -5.03 -6.04 19.75
N LYS A 3 -5.22 -6.55 20.96
CA LYS A 3 -4.58 -6.02 22.18
C LYS A 3 -3.60 -7.07 22.68
N ALA A 4 -2.32 -6.74 22.69
CA ALA A 4 -1.27 -7.49 23.36
C ALA A 4 -1.03 -6.91 24.76
N LYS A 5 -0.11 -7.50 25.54
CA LYS A 5 0.18 -7.09 26.92
C LYS A 5 0.54 -5.62 27.04
N THR A 6 1.42 -5.13 26.18
CA THR A 6 1.92 -3.74 26.18
C THR A 6 1.42 -2.95 24.99
N ASP A 7 1.12 -3.63 23.88
CA ASP A 7 0.88 -3.00 22.58
C ASP A 7 -0.56 -3.18 22.11
N GLU A 8 -1.06 -2.21 21.36
CA GLU A 8 -2.34 -2.36 20.65
C GLU A 8 -2.14 -2.16 19.15
N TYR A 9 -2.67 -3.10 18.38
CA TYR A 9 -2.53 -3.16 16.94
C TYR A 9 -3.91 -2.98 16.29
N CYS A 10 -4.02 -1.98 15.43
CA CYS A 10 -5.24 -1.70 14.69
C CYS A 10 -4.94 -1.65 13.20
N PHE A 11 -5.69 -2.45 12.45
CA PHE A 11 -5.62 -2.50 11.00
C PHE A 11 -6.86 -1.77 10.47
N THR A 12 -6.66 -0.76 9.62
CA THR A 12 -7.73 -0.07 8.90
C THR A 12 -7.56 -0.28 7.40
N ASN A 13 -8.56 0.10 6.61
CA ASN A 13 -8.53 0.05 5.15
C ASN A 13 -7.37 0.83 4.51
N THR A 14 -6.78 1.80 5.22
CA THR A 14 -5.74 2.70 4.66
C THR A 14 -4.43 2.70 5.44
N SER A 15 -4.40 2.16 6.66
CA SER A 15 -3.22 2.24 7.52
C SER A 15 -3.16 1.10 8.53
N PHE A 16 -1.93 0.77 8.93
CA PHE A 16 -1.65 0.10 10.18
C PHE A 16 -1.42 1.13 11.28
N ILE A 17 -2.01 0.91 12.45
CA ILE A 17 -1.90 1.79 13.61
C ILE A 17 -1.39 0.95 14.77
N HIS A 18 -0.29 1.38 15.37
CA HIS A 18 0.36 0.70 16.49
C HIS A 18 0.45 1.67 17.67
N LEU A 19 -0.19 1.28 18.77
CA LEU A 19 -0.04 1.96 20.05
C LEU A 19 1.05 1.25 20.83
N ASP A 20 2.22 1.87 20.86
CA ASP A 20 3.42 1.38 21.54
C ASP A 20 3.33 1.67 23.04
N GLY A 21 3.45 0.59 23.83
CA GLY A 21 3.40 0.63 25.29
C GLY A 21 4.76 0.71 25.98
N THR A 22 5.87 0.85 25.25
CA THR A 22 7.23 0.87 25.81
C THR A 22 7.54 2.19 26.52
N SER A 23 7.00 2.36 27.72
CA SER A 23 7.55 3.29 28.71
C SER A 23 7.42 2.69 30.11
N ALA A 24 8.44 1.94 30.54
CA ALA A 24 8.51 1.38 31.89
C ALA A 24 8.51 2.46 33.00
N VAL A 25 8.73 3.72 32.63
CA VAL A 25 8.81 4.88 33.53
C VAL A 25 7.53 5.73 33.51
N SER A 26 6.67 5.63 32.48
CA SER A 26 5.44 6.42 32.38
C SER A 26 4.30 5.64 31.73
N LYS A 27 3.05 5.83 32.17
CA LYS A 27 1.87 5.26 31.49
C LYS A 27 1.60 5.89 30.09
N LYS A 28 2.52 6.70 29.56
CA LYS A 28 2.38 7.33 28.24
C LYS A 28 2.56 6.27 27.17
N ARG A 29 1.66 6.30 26.18
CA ARG A 29 1.67 5.41 25.02
C ARG A 29 1.85 6.24 23.76
N THR A 30 2.65 5.75 22.82
CA THR A 30 2.91 6.43 21.55
C THR A 30 2.01 5.83 20.48
N LEU A 31 1.21 6.66 19.80
CA LEU A 31 0.36 6.22 18.71
C LEU A 31 1.07 6.44 17.37
N ASN A 32 1.51 5.35 16.75
CA ASN A 32 2.13 5.36 15.44
C ASN A 32 1.11 5.00 14.36
N ARG A 33 1.10 5.74 13.26
CA ARG A 33 0.26 5.46 12.08
C ARG A 33 1.15 5.27 10.86
N TYR A 34 0.92 4.17 10.16
CA TYR A 34 1.67 3.75 8.99
C TYR A 34 0.70 3.57 7.81
N PRO A 35 0.53 4.59 6.95
CA PRO A 35 -0.30 4.47 5.75
C PRO A 35 0.29 3.45 4.77
N TYR A 36 -0.52 2.55 4.24
CA TYR A 36 -0.03 1.49 3.35
C TYR A 36 0.58 2.01 2.05
N LYS A 37 0.18 3.23 1.63
CA LYS A 37 0.77 3.96 0.51
C LYS A 37 2.28 4.19 0.67
N HIS A 38 2.74 4.37 1.91
CA HIS A 38 4.15 4.68 2.22
C HIS A 38 4.85 3.52 2.92
N TYR A 39 4.09 2.66 3.60
CA TYR A 39 4.59 1.53 4.34
C TYR A 39 3.90 0.26 3.83
N GLN A 40 4.45 -0.31 2.77
CA GLN A 40 3.87 -1.50 2.14
C GLN A 40 4.01 -2.72 3.06
N ILE A 41 2.95 -3.52 3.10
CA ILE A 41 2.96 -4.84 3.77
C ILE A 41 3.65 -5.85 2.87
N SER A 42 4.53 -6.67 3.43
CA SER A 42 5.15 -7.80 2.72
C SER A 42 5.52 -8.93 3.69
N ARG A 43 5.93 -10.08 3.13
CA ARG A 43 6.38 -11.26 3.89
C ARG A 43 5.43 -11.67 5.02
N VAL A 44 4.13 -11.71 4.71
CA VAL A 44 3.10 -12.11 5.67
C VAL A 44 3.20 -13.61 5.92
N LEU A 45 3.31 -14.00 7.18
CA LEU A 45 3.42 -15.38 7.65
C LEU A 45 2.48 -15.59 8.84
N LEU A 46 1.93 -16.80 8.95
CA LEU A 46 1.12 -17.23 10.09
C LEU A 46 1.75 -18.50 10.66
N GLU A 47 2.18 -18.43 11.90
CA GLU A 47 2.69 -19.57 12.66
C GLU A 47 1.55 -20.18 13.49
N THR A 48 1.31 -21.46 13.28
CA THR A 48 0.25 -22.20 13.96
C THR A 48 0.72 -22.68 15.33
N ALA A 49 -0.14 -22.58 16.34
CA ALA A 49 0.10 -23.19 17.64
C ALA A 49 0.24 -24.71 17.53
N GLY A 50 1.27 -25.29 18.14
CA GLY A 50 1.36 -26.73 18.37
C GLY A 50 0.34 -27.22 19.40
N THR A 51 0.46 -28.50 19.80
CA THR A 51 -0.46 -29.13 20.76
C THR A 51 -0.37 -28.50 22.16
N ILE A 52 0.81 -28.00 22.54
CA ILE A 52 1.08 -27.42 23.86
C ILE A 52 0.97 -25.89 23.84
N ASP A 53 1.19 -25.26 22.69
CA ASP A 53 1.23 -23.80 22.55
C ASP A 53 -0.16 -23.16 22.73
N ARG A 54 -0.16 -21.99 23.37
CA ARG A 54 -1.38 -21.26 23.75
C ARG A 54 -1.72 -20.13 22.79
N ASP A 55 -0.79 -19.79 21.91
CA ASP A 55 -0.82 -18.65 21.01
C ASP A 55 -0.46 -19.05 19.58
N VAL A 56 -1.00 -18.26 18.66
CA VAL A 56 -0.69 -18.29 17.24
C VAL A 56 -0.01 -16.96 16.93
N GLU A 57 0.99 -16.99 16.07
CA GLU A 57 1.81 -15.80 15.81
C GLU A 57 1.63 -15.34 14.37
N ILE A 58 1.32 -14.05 14.17
CA ILE A 58 1.30 -13.44 12.84
C ILE A 58 2.53 -12.56 12.66
N LYS A 59 3.28 -12.80 11.58
CA LYS A 59 4.51 -12.08 11.23
C LYS A 59 4.33 -11.36 9.91
N PHE A 60 4.83 -10.14 9.80
CA PHE A 60 4.84 -9.39 8.54
C PHE A 60 5.91 -8.30 8.56
N GLN A 61 6.29 -7.81 7.39
CA GLN A 61 7.08 -6.60 7.24
C GLN A 61 6.20 -5.45 6.80
N LEU A 62 6.48 -4.26 7.34
CA LEU A 62 5.77 -3.03 7.06
C LEU A 62 6.78 -1.91 6.81
N GLY A 63 6.92 -1.47 5.55
CA GLY A 63 7.92 -0.46 5.17
C GLY A 63 9.36 -0.82 5.58
N GLY A 64 9.69 -2.12 5.60
CA GLY A 64 11.00 -2.64 6.00
C GLY A 64 11.14 -3.01 7.48
N ALA A 65 10.24 -2.54 8.35
CA ALA A 65 10.23 -2.96 9.76
C ALA A 65 9.50 -4.29 9.93
N SER A 66 10.06 -5.21 10.72
CA SER A 66 9.45 -6.51 11.02
C SER A 66 8.52 -6.41 12.23
N TYR A 67 7.33 -7.01 12.12
CA TYR A 67 6.34 -7.15 13.18
C TYR A 67 6.06 -8.63 13.44
N SER A 68 5.94 -8.97 14.71
CA SER A 68 5.58 -10.28 15.26
C SER A 68 4.52 -10.06 16.32
N ILE A 69 3.35 -10.66 16.15
CA ILE A 69 2.22 -10.46 17.07
C ILE A 69 1.70 -11.82 17.50
N ASP A 70 1.89 -12.14 18.78
CA ASP A 70 1.28 -13.30 19.43
C ASP A 70 -0.18 -13.03 19.77
N ILE A 71 -1.04 -13.96 19.41
CA ILE A 71 -2.49 -13.86 19.58
C ILE A 71 -2.97 -15.16 20.21
N GLU A 72 -3.89 -15.09 21.16
CA GLU A 72 -4.44 -16.29 21.79
C GLU A 72 -5.02 -17.25 20.74
N LYS A 73 -4.69 -18.55 20.87
CA LYS A 73 -5.14 -19.62 19.98
C LYS A 73 -6.66 -19.69 19.84
N SER A 74 -7.41 -19.23 20.84
CA SER A 74 -8.87 -19.11 20.82
C SER A 74 -9.39 -18.22 19.68
N GLN A 75 -8.55 -17.32 19.15
CA GLN A 75 -8.89 -16.38 18.07
C GLN A 75 -8.35 -16.81 16.70
N ILE A 76 -7.85 -18.04 16.54
CA ILE A 76 -7.17 -18.51 15.32
C ILE A 76 -7.94 -18.24 14.02
N GLU A 77 -9.27 -18.35 14.02
CA GLU A 77 -10.09 -18.05 12.84
C GLU A 77 -9.94 -16.59 12.40
N LYS A 78 -10.01 -15.65 13.37
CA LYS A 78 -9.81 -14.22 13.12
C LYS A 78 -8.39 -13.93 12.66
N VAL A 79 -7.39 -14.63 13.20
CA VAL A 79 -5.99 -14.47 12.79
C VAL A 79 -5.77 -14.98 11.37
N ARG A 80 -6.40 -16.10 10.99
CA ARG A 80 -6.35 -16.62 9.62
C ARG A 80 -6.96 -15.62 8.63
N ASP A 81 -8.05 -14.96 9.01
CA ASP A 81 -8.67 -13.98 8.12
C ASP A 81 -7.88 -12.66 8.07
N LEU A 82 -7.24 -12.26 9.18
CA LEU A 82 -6.22 -11.20 9.18
C LEU A 82 -5.05 -11.53 8.26
N TYR A 83 -4.51 -12.74 8.32
CA TYR A 83 -3.47 -13.20 7.42
C TYR A 83 -3.88 -13.02 5.94
N LYS A 84 -5.08 -13.46 5.56
CA LYS A 84 -5.59 -13.30 4.19
C LYS A 84 -5.71 -11.82 3.80
N ALA A 85 -6.20 -10.98 4.71
CA ALA A 85 -6.35 -9.55 4.48
C ALA A 85 -4.99 -8.88 4.25
N LEU A 86 -4.03 -9.10 5.15
CA LEU A 86 -2.69 -8.52 5.05
C LEU A 86 -1.95 -9.00 3.80
N PHE A 87 -2.05 -10.29 3.47
CA PHE A 87 -1.48 -10.84 2.25
C PHE A 87 -2.09 -10.16 1.01
N SER A 88 -3.41 -10.03 0.96
CA SER A 88 -4.12 -9.40 -0.16
C SER A 88 -3.77 -7.92 -0.30
N ILE A 89 -3.63 -7.19 0.80
CA ILE A 89 -3.18 -5.78 0.79
C ILE A 89 -1.75 -5.68 0.24
N GLY A 90 -0.84 -6.56 0.67
CA GLY A 90 0.52 -6.60 0.16
C GLY A 90 0.58 -6.83 -1.36
N GLU A 91 -0.22 -7.77 -1.88
CA GLU A 91 -0.31 -8.02 -3.32
C GLU A 91 -0.94 -6.83 -4.08
N ALA A 92 -1.97 -6.20 -3.52
CA ALA A 92 -2.57 -5.01 -4.10
C ALA A 92 -1.56 -3.85 -4.19
N CYS A 93 -0.76 -3.61 -3.15
CA CYS A 93 0.30 -2.59 -3.17
C CYS A 93 1.33 -2.85 -4.28
N LYS A 94 1.78 -4.10 -4.46
CA LYS A 94 2.71 -4.46 -5.54
C LYS A 94 2.10 -4.25 -6.93
N GLU A 95 0.82 -4.59 -7.09
CA GLU A 95 0.13 -4.39 -8.37
C GLU A 95 -0.02 -2.90 -8.71
N ILE A 96 -0.32 -2.05 -7.71
CA ILE A 96 -0.33 -0.60 -7.87
C ILE A 96 1.05 -0.12 -8.35
N GLU A 97 2.13 -0.56 -7.70
CA GLU A 97 3.49 -0.19 -8.08
C GLU A 97 3.84 -0.63 -9.51
N ARG A 98 3.46 -1.85 -9.89
CA ARG A 98 3.63 -2.37 -11.26
C ARG A 98 2.89 -1.51 -12.30
N GLN A 99 1.66 -1.11 -11.99
CA GLN A 99 0.87 -0.26 -12.88
C GLN A 99 1.44 1.15 -12.99
N ILE A 100 1.95 1.72 -11.90
CA ILE A 100 2.64 3.02 -11.92
C ILE A 100 3.90 2.95 -12.77
N ASN A 101 4.73 1.93 -12.61
CA ASN A 101 5.93 1.74 -13.42
C ASN A 101 5.58 1.62 -14.92
N SER A 102 4.54 0.84 -15.24
CA SER A 102 4.04 0.73 -16.62
C SER A 102 3.53 2.07 -17.18
N LEU A 103 2.82 2.86 -16.37
CA LEU A 103 2.36 4.20 -16.75
C LEU A 103 3.53 5.14 -17.06
N VAL A 104 4.58 5.13 -16.22
CA VAL A 104 5.79 5.94 -16.44
C VAL A 104 6.52 5.52 -17.72
N ILE A 105 6.69 4.22 -17.96
CA ILE A 105 7.32 3.71 -19.19
C ILE A 105 6.51 4.12 -20.42
N THR A 106 5.18 3.99 -20.37
CA THR A 106 4.28 4.40 -21.46
C THR A 106 4.40 5.91 -21.73
N GLN A 107 4.46 6.72 -20.68
CA GLN A 107 4.63 8.16 -20.78
C GLN A 107 5.97 8.54 -21.45
N GLN A 108 7.06 7.86 -21.09
CA GLN A 108 8.36 8.06 -21.73
C GLN A 108 8.34 7.66 -23.21
N ALA A 109 7.71 6.53 -23.56
CA ALA A 109 7.57 6.10 -24.94
C ALA A 109 6.80 7.14 -25.79
N VAL A 110 5.71 7.69 -25.25
CA VAL A 110 4.93 8.76 -25.88
C VAL A 110 5.80 10.01 -26.09
N ASN A 111 6.54 10.45 -25.08
CA ASN A 111 7.44 11.60 -25.21
C ASN A 111 8.52 11.38 -26.28
N ASN A 112 9.07 10.17 -26.37
CA ASN A 112 10.08 9.83 -27.37
C ASN A 112 9.52 9.83 -28.80
N MET A 113 8.23 9.49 -28.99
CA MET A 113 7.58 9.55 -30.31
C MET A 113 7.50 10.97 -30.88
N PHE A 114 7.53 12.01 -30.02
CA PHE A 114 7.54 13.41 -30.45
C PHE A 114 8.93 13.93 -30.84
N SER A 115 9.97 13.09 -30.82
CA SER A 115 11.32 13.46 -31.27
C SER A 115 11.30 13.76 -32.78
N LEU A 116 11.23 15.06 -33.09
CA LEU A 116 11.40 15.77 -34.36
C LEU A 116 11.45 14.91 -35.63
N ARG A 117 10.27 14.69 -36.23
CA ARG A 117 10.14 14.46 -37.68
C ARG A 117 10.26 15.81 -38.39
N GLU A 118 10.65 15.82 -39.66
CA GLU A 118 10.57 17.03 -40.49
C GLU A 118 9.14 17.58 -40.44
N LEU A 119 8.98 18.74 -39.82
CA LEU A 119 7.69 19.41 -39.70
C LEU A 119 7.52 20.39 -40.87
N PRO A 120 6.35 20.42 -41.51
CA PRO A 120 6.04 21.43 -42.53
C PRO A 120 6.21 22.85 -41.98
N GLU A 121 6.66 23.79 -42.81
CA GLU A 121 6.95 25.19 -42.41
C GLU A 121 5.74 25.89 -41.74
N GLN A 122 4.52 25.59 -42.19
CA GLN A 122 3.26 26.05 -41.59
C GLN A 122 3.05 25.61 -40.12
N VAL A 123 3.69 24.51 -39.70
CA VAL A 123 3.60 23.97 -38.33
C VAL A 123 4.60 24.68 -37.42
N LEU A 124 5.70 25.23 -37.96
CA LEU A 124 6.75 25.92 -37.18
C LEU A 124 6.23 27.18 -36.51
N LEU A 125 5.33 27.93 -37.17
CA LEU A 125 4.72 29.14 -36.61
C LEU A 125 3.82 28.84 -35.39
N ASN A 126 3.17 27.67 -35.38
CA ASN A 126 2.28 27.23 -34.30
C ASN A 126 2.97 26.26 -33.32
N LEU A 127 4.26 25.97 -33.53
CA LEU A 127 4.99 24.95 -32.79
C LEU A 127 5.03 25.20 -31.27
N PRO A 128 5.24 26.45 -30.78
CA PRO A 128 5.18 26.72 -29.34
C PRO A 128 3.82 26.36 -28.71
N ASP A 129 2.72 26.71 -29.38
CA ASP A 129 1.37 26.42 -28.90
C ASP A 129 1.07 24.92 -28.94
N ILE A 130 1.49 24.22 -30.00
CA ILE A 130 1.33 22.76 -30.14
C ILE A 130 2.10 22.04 -29.03
N ILE A 131 3.34 22.44 -28.74
CA ILE A 131 4.16 21.88 -27.67
C ILE A 131 3.49 22.12 -26.31
N SER A 132 3.05 23.35 -26.06
CA SER A 132 2.38 23.72 -24.81
C SER A 132 1.11 22.90 -24.58
N GLN A 133 0.22 22.85 -25.58
CA GLN A 133 -1.03 22.08 -25.50
C GLN A 133 -0.78 20.59 -25.34
N THR A 134 0.17 20.03 -26.08
CA THR A 134 0.51 18.61 -26.01
C THR A 134 1.06 18.26 -24.63
N THR A 135 1.94 19.09 -24.07
CA THR A 135 2.49 18.92 -22.73
C THR A 135 1.37 18.89 -21.68
N ILE A 136 0.45 19.85 -21.74
CA ILE A 136 -0.69 19.93 -20.81
C ILE A 136 -1.59 18.69 -20.93
N GLN A 137 -1.92 18.26 -22.15
CA GLN A 137 -2.77 17.08 -22.36
C GLN A 137 -2.13 15.81 -21.81
N VAL A 138 -0.84 15.63 -22.08
CA VAL A 138 -0.05 14.51 -21.60
C VAL A 138 0.01 14.48 -20.07
N GLU A 139 0.32 15.61 -19.43
CA GLU A 139 0.38 15.73 -17.96
C GLU A 139 -0.98 15.47 -17.31
N ASN A 140 -2.06 16.03 -17.89
CA ASN A 140 -3.41 15.81 -17.41
C ASN A 140 -3.79 14.33 -17.46
N LYS A 141 -3.51 13.66 -18.58
CA LYS A 141 -3.86 12.25 -18.74
C LYS A 141 -3.04 11.35 -17.84
N PHE A 142 -1.76 11.64 -17.68
CA PHE A 142 -0.89 10.95 -16.73
C PHE A 142 -1.40 11.10 -15.30
N THR A 143 -1.74 12.32 -14.89
CA THR A 143 -2.23 12.61 -13.53
C THR A 143 -3.58 11.95 -13.25
N GLU A 144 -4.51 12.00 -14.20
CA GLU A 144 -5.80 11.31 -14.12
C GLU A 144 -5.58 9.80 -13.91
N ARG A 145 -4.75 9.18 -14.75
CA ARG A 145 -4.50 7.74 -14.68
C ARG A 145 -3.77 7.35 -13.41
N ARG A 146 -2.78 8.13 -12.97
CA ARG A 146 -2.08 7.93 -11.70
C ARG A 146 -3.06 7.93 -10.52
N LYS A 147 -3.99 8.89 -10.45
CA LYS A 147 -5.01 8.96 -9.38
C LYS A 147 -5.90 7.72 -9.33
N GLN A 148 -6.24 7.14 -10.50
CA GLN A 148 -7.03 5.91 -10.56
C GLN A 148 -6.23 4.69 -10.09
N ILE A 149 -4.94 4.63 -10.40
CA ILE A 149 -4.04 3.53 -10.02
C ILE A 149 -3.69 3.59 -8.53
N GLU A 150 -3.35 4.76 -8.00
CA GLU A 150 -2.98 4.97 -6.58
C GLU A 150 -4.18 4.93 -5.63
N ASN A 151 -5.11 4.00 -5.85
CA ASN A 151 -6.21 3.77 -4.93
C ASN A 151 -5.78 2.84 -3.80
N TYR A 152 -5.29 3.43 -2.71
CA TYR A 152 -4.88 2.73 -1.49
C TYR A 152 -6.01 2.58 -0.45
N ASP A 153 -7.27 2.67 -0.88
CA ASP A 153 -8.42 2.32 -0.05
C ASP A 153 -8.73 0.82 -0.18
N PHE A 154 -8.36 0.04 0.83
CA PHE A 154 -8.57 -1.40 0.85
C PHE A 154 -9.87 -1.82 1.55
N SER A 155 -10.89 -0.95 1.57
CA SER A 155 -12.19 -1.25 2.18
C SER A 155 -12.75 -2.58 1.66
N GLY A 156 -12.72 -2.83 0.35
CA GLY A 156 -13.20 -4.10 -0.21
C GLY A 156 -12.48 -5.35 0.31
N ILE A 157 -11.17 -5.26 0.61
CA ILE A 157 -10.41 -6.36 1.22
C ILE A 157 -10.82 -6.55 2.68
N PHE A 158 -10.98 -5.44 3.42
CA PHE A 158 -11.46 -5.47 4.80
C PHE A 158 -12.87 -6.04 4.90
N GLU A 159 -13.76 -5.69 3.99
CA GLU A 159 -15.12 -6.23 3.97
C GLU A 159 -15.14 -7.71 3.61
N ARG A 160 -14.24 -8.16 2.75
CA ARG A 160 -14.16 -9.56 2.33
C ARG A 160 -13.66 -10.50 3.43
N TYR A 161 -12.69 -10.05 4.23
CA TYR A 161 -12.00 -10.92 5.19
C TYR A 161 -12.22 -10.54 6.65
N LEU A 162 -12.49 -9.28 6.97
CA LEU A 162 -12.49 -8.76 8.33
C LEU A 162 -13.85 -8.24 8.81
N LYS A 163 -14.87 -8.16 7.95
CA LYS A 163 -16.25 -7.96 8.41
C LYS A 163 -16.77 -9.24 9.05
N GLN A 164 -17.25 -9.09 10.28
CA GLN A 164 -18.26 -9.96 10.88
C GLN A 164 -19.62 -9.32 10.67
#